data_AF-A0A8T5B7R6-F1
#
_entry.id   AF-A0A8T5B7R6-F1
#
_cell.length_a   1.000
_cell.length_b   1.000
_cell.length_c   1.000
_cell.angle_alpha   90.00
_cell.angle_beta   90.00
_cell.angle_gamma   90.00
#
_symmetry.space_group_name_H-M   'P 1'
#
loop_
_entity.id
_entity.type
_entity.pdbx_description
1 polymer ?
#
loop_
_entity_poly.entity_id
_entity_poly.type
_entity_poly.pdbx_seq_one_letter_code
_entity_poly.pdbx_strand_id
1 'polypeptide(L)'
;MKPLEIILGLSRVRLPQKIPIVETAELLELHHDNPRLQNTLLKHAENVTKKSYWQFSSDETLLTYIGEALLSNEYLVTSAAKIRLSRLVNDVCGDKLIYNGFQHAMRPLFKVSESLEELSIAAGLKAGLAERKAKDVAGYVGLEVQPNI
;
A
#
# COMPACT_ATOMS: atom_id res chain seq x y z
N MET A 1 -28.67 11.86 5.57
CA MET A 1 -27.43 11.15 5.16
C MET A 1 -26.30 12.15 5.07
N LYS A 2 -25.09 11.79 5.51
CA LYS A 2 -23.90 12.64 5.45
C LYS A 2 -23.10 12.35 4.16
N PRO A 3 -22.42 13.34 3.56
CA PRO A 3 -21.55 13.08 2.41
C PRO A 3 -20.37 12.21 2.82
N LEU A 4 -20.08 11.17 2.03
CA LEU A 4 -18.94 10.26 2.27
C LEU A 4 -17.59 10.98 2.26
N GLU A 5 -17.53 12.16 1.63
CA GLU A 5 -16.36 13.04 1.60
C GLU A 5 -15.86 13.45 2.98
N ILE A 6 -16.70 13.41 4.01
CA ILE A 6 -16.28 13.64 5.40
C ILE A 6 -15.27 12.58 5.84
N ILE A 7 -15.50 11.32 5.46
CA ILE A 7 -14.59 10.20 5.74
C ILE A 7 -13.35 10.32 4.85
N LEU A 8 -13.55 10.60 3.56
CA LEU A 8 -12.47 10.70 2.57
C LEU A 8 -11.58 11.94 2.75
N GLY A 9 -12.05 12.94 3.51
CA GLY A 9 -11.33 14.15 3.85
C GLY A 9 -10.39 13.99 5.05
N LEU A 10 -10.47 12.88 5.78
CA LEU A 10 -9.50 12.53 6.81
C LEU A 10 -8.19 12.14 6.12
N SER A 11 -7.23 13.06 6.14
CA SER A 11 -5.96 12.96 5.43
C SER A 11 -5.28 11.60 5.60
N ARG A 12 -4.94 10.97 4.48
CA ARG A 12 -4.01 9.84 4.46
C ARG A 12 -2.64 10.30 4.97
N VAL A 13 -2.03 9.52 5.86
CA VAL A 13 -0.57 9.52 5.97
C VAL A 13 -0.04 8.77 4.74
N ARG A 14 0.17 9.48 3.63
CA ARG A 14 0.93 8.93 2.51
C ARG A 14 2.41 9.00 2.86
N LEU A 15 3.16 7.95 2.59
CA LEU A 15 4.59 8.13 2.39
C LEU A 15 4.78 9.18 1.28
N PRO A 16 5.75 10.09 1.41
CA PRO A 16 6.15 10.95 0.31
C PRO A 16 6.64 10.06 -0.83
N GLN A 17 5.68 9.69 -1.68
CA GLN A 17 5.75 9.04 -2.98
C GLN A 17 6.29 7.61 -3.00
N LYS A 18 5.86 6.83 -4.00
CA LYS A 18 6.37 5.49 -4.36
C LYS A 18 7.89 5.45 -4.60
N ILE A 19 8.50 6.62 -4.73
CA ILE A 19 9.90 6.87 -5.05
C ILE A 19 10.86 6.08 -4.14
N PRO A 20 10.77 6.10 -2.80
CA PRO A 20 11.71 5.35 -1.98
C PRO A 20 11.60 3.82 -2.16
N ILE A 21 10.43 3.30 -2.53
CA ILE A 21 10.27 1.87 -2.81
C ILE A 21 10.98 1.52 -4.12
N VAL A 22 10.75 2.32 -5.17
CA VAL A 22 11.35 2.13 -6.50
C VAL A 22 12.87 2.34 -6.44
N GLU A 23 13.34 3.43 -5.85
CA GLU A 23 14.78 3.72 -5.69
C GLU A 23 15.48 2.62 -4.88
N THR A 24 14.86 2.13 -3.80
CA THR A 24 15.46 1.02 -3.04
C THR A 24 15.48 -0.26 -3.85
N ALA A 25 14.43 -0.57 -4.63
CA ALA A 25 14.42 -1.72 -5.50
C ALA A 25 15.57 -1.67 -6.53
N GLU A 26 15.76 -0.52 -7.18
CA GLU A 26 16.85 -0.28 -8.14
C GLU A 26 18.23 -0.46 -7.48
N LEU A 27 18.42 0.12 -6.28
CA LEU A 27 19.67 -0.04 -5.52
C LEU A 27 19.96 -1.51 -5.17
N LEU A 28 18.93 -2.27 -4.80
CA LEU A 28 19.06 -3.69 -4.51
C LEU A 28 19.43 -4.49 -5.77
N GLU A 29 18.74 -4.25 -6.87
CA GLU A 29 19.03 -4.92 -8.14
C GLU A 29 20.47 -4.67 -8.60
N LEU A 30 20.94 -3.42 -8.52
CA LEU A 30 22.29 -3.03 -8.96
C LEU A 30 23.41 -3.48 -8.03
N HIS A 31 23.15 -3.62 -6.72
CA HIS A 31 24.21 -3.72 -5.72
C HIS A 31 24.05 -4.85 -4.69
N HIS A 32 23.08 -5.75 -4.81
CA HIS A 32 22.85 -6.82 -3.82
C HIS A 32 24.08 -7.72 -3.57
N ASP A 33 24.90 -7.96 -4.59
CA ASP A 33 26.11 -8.79 -4.50
C ASP A 33 27.33 -8.04 -3.97
N ASN A 34 27.23 -6.72 -3.71
CA ASN A 34 28.35 -5.94 -3.20
C ASN A 34 28.44 -6.10 -1.66
N PRO A 35 29.42 -6.87 -1.14
CA PRO A 35 29.51 -7.14 0.29
C PRO A 35 29.77 -5.88 1.13
N ARG A 36 30.33 -4.82 0.53
CA ARG A 36 30.57 -3.54 1.23
C ARG A 36 29.29 -2.75 1.45
N LEU A 37 28.27 -2.96 0.60
CA LEU A 37 27.01 -2.23 0.66
C LEU A 37 25.88 -3.04 1.32
N GLN A 38 26.08 -4.33 1.54
CA GLN A 38 25.05 -5.24 2.05
C GLN A 38 24.34 -4.75 3.32
N ASN A 39 25.09 -4.27 4.32
CA ASN A 39 24.49 -3.73 5.56
C ASN A 39 23.69 -2.43 5.33
N THR A 40 24.14 -1.58 4.40
CA THR A 40 23.43 -0.34 4.05
C THR A 40 22.15 -0.64 3.30
N LEU A 41 22.20 -1.55 2.31
CA LEU A 41 21.06 -2.03 1.57
C LEU A 41 20.03 -2.70 2.47
N LEU A 42 20.48 -3.52 3.43
CA LEU A 42 19.61 -4.16 4.42
C LEU A 42 18.86 -3.14 5.26
N LYS A 43 19.57 -2.17 5.86
CA LYS A 43 18.93 -1.11 6.66
C LYS A 43 17.94 -0.28 5.86
N HIS A 44 18.27 0.01 4.60
CA HIS A 44 17.39 0.78 3.74
C HIS A 44 16.11 0.00 3.40
N ALA A 45 16.28 -1.27 3.01
CA ALA A 45 15.18 -2.19 2.76
C ALA A 45 14.27 -2.34 3.98
N GLU A 46 14.81 -2.60 5.17
CA GLU A 46 14.03 -2.69 6.42
C GLU A 46 13.21 -1.42 6.69
N ASN A 47 13.81 -0.25 6.52
CA ASN A 47 13.12 1.02 6.77
C ASN A 47 11.96 1.24 5.80
N VAL A 48 12.18 0.96 4.50
CA VAL A 48 11.14 1.06 3.47
C VAL A 48 10.03 0.04 3.71
N THR A 49 10.38 -1.19 4.08
CA THR A 49 9.41 -2.24 4.41
C THR A 49 8.56 -1.89 5.63
N LYS A 50 9.16 -1.38 6.72
CA LYS A 50 8.42 -0.90 7.91
C LYS A 50 7.42 0.20 7.55
N LYS A 51 7.88 1.18 6.77
CA LYS A 51 7.04 2.28 6.30
C LYS A 51 5.88 1.78 5.44
N SER A 52 6.14 0.84 4.54
CA SER A 52 5.12 0.21 3.68
C SER A 52 4.09 -0.55 4.52
N TYR A 53 4.53 -1.31 5.53
CA TYR A 53 3.63 -1.98 6.48
C TYR A 53 2.64 -1.01 7.12
N TRP A 54 3.13 0.10 7.67
CA TRP A 54 2.27 1.09 8.33
C TRP A 54 1.29 1.74 7.37
N GLN A 55 1.72 2.05 6.15
CA GLN A 55 0.84 2.58 5.11
C GLN A 55 -0.28 1.59 4.78
N PHE A 56 0.06 0.34 4.46
CA PHE A 56 -0.95 -0.66 4.11
C PHE A 56 -1.90 -0.96 5.27
N SER A 57 -1.41 -0.94 6.51
CA SER A 57 -2.29 -1.07 7.69
C SER A 57 -3.25 0.11 7.81
N SER A 58 -2.78 1.34 7.56
CA SER A 58 -3.66 2.51 7.58
C SER A 58 -4.68 2.48 6.45
N ASP A 59 -4.29 2.02 5.25
CA ASP A 59 -5.19 1.88 4.10
C ASP A 59 -6.24 0.79 4.36
N GLU A 60 -5.86 -0.35 4.93
CA GLU A 60 -6.78 -1.40 5.36
C GLU A 60 -7.85 -0.87 6.32
N THR A 61 -7.44 -0.13 7.36
CA THR A 61 -8.35 0.46 8.34
C THR A 61 -9.31 1.46 7.69
N LEU A 62 -8.78 2.38 6.88
CA LEU A 62 -9.59 3.38 6.18
C LEU A 62 -10.63 2.72 5.25
N LEU A 63 -10.21 1.75 4.45
CA LEU A 63 -11.10 1.06 3.50
C LEU A 63 -12.14 0.20 4.22
N THR A 64 -11.79 -0.40 5.35
CA THR A 64 -12.76 -1.10 6.20
C THR A 64 -13.84 -0.15 6.69
N TYR A 65 -13.44 1.00 7.23
CA TYR A 65 -14.38 2.02 7.72
C TYR A 65 -15.26 2.58 6.59
N ILE A 66 -14.70 2.83 5.40
CA ILE A 66 -15.48 3.23 4.22
C ILE A 66 -16.49 2.15 3.84
N GLY A 67 -16.08 0.87 3.83
CA GLY A 67 -16.98 -0.25 3.54
C GLY A 67 -18.15 -0.33 4.51
N GLU A 68 -17.91 -0.20 5.81
CA GLU A 68 -18.95 -0.16 6.85
C GLU A 68 -19.88 1.05 6.67
N ALA A 69 -19.33 2.23 6.38
CA ALA A 69 -20.09 3.44 6.12
C ALA A 69 -21.01 3.32 4.88
N LEU A 70 -20.57 2.60 3.85
CA LEU A 70 -21.39 2.33 2.65
C LEU A 70 -22.56 1.39 2.94
N LEU A 71 -22.41 0.48 3.92
CA LEU A 71 -23.45 -0.47 4.32
C LEU A 71 -24.44 0.11 5.34
N SER A 72 -24.09 1.20 6.04
CA SER A 72 -24.90 1.73 7.15
C SER A 72 -26.10 2.59 6.73
N ASN A 73 -26.28 2.90 5.44
CA ASN A 73 -27.24 3.88 4.92
C ASN A 73 -27.10 5.31 5.52
N GLU A 74 -26.11 5.56 6.38
CA GLU A 74 -25.89 6.88 6.98
C GLU A 74 -25.22 7.85 6.00
N TYR A 75 -24.52 7.31 5.00
CA TYR A 75 -23.69 8.07 4.07
C TYR A 75 -24.22 8.04 2.64
N LEU A 76 -24.18 9.20 1.99
CA LEU A 76 -24.52 9.34 0.58
C LEU A 76 -23.25 9.33 -0.27
N VAL A 77 -23.25 8.51 -1.32
CA VAL A 77 -22.18 8.47 -2.33
C VAL A 77 -22.48 9.48 -3.42
N THR A 78 -21.82 10.63 -3.38
CA THR A 78 -21.92 11.64 -4.43
C THR A 78 -20.99 11.32 -5.61
N SER A 79 -21.13 12.03 -6.74
CA SER A 79 -20.17 11.94 -7.84
C SER A 79 -18.75 12.35 -7.43
N ALA A 80 -18.60 13.34 -6.55
CA ALA A 80 -17.28 13.77 -6.06
C ALA A 80 -16.65 12.70 -5.15
N ALA A 81 -17.45 12.05 -4.30
CA ALA A 81 -17.01 10.90 -3.52
C ALA A 81 -16.56 9.75 -4.42
N LYS A 82 -17.28 9.43 -5.50
CA LYS A 82 -16.90 8.38 -6.47
C LYS A 82 -15.54 8.64 -7.10
N ILE A 83 -15.26 9.88 -7.52
CA ILE A 83 -13.96 10.24 -8.11
C ILE A 83 -12.84 10.05 -7.08
N ARG A 84 -13.04 10.50 -5.84
CA ARG A 84 -12.04 10.34 -4.77
C ARG A 84 -11.84 8.88 -4.40
N LEU A 85 -12.91 8.08 -4.30
CA LEU A 85 -12.85 6.65 -4.05
C LEU A 85 -12.13 5.90 -5.17
N SER A 86 -12.42 6.23 -6.43
CA SER A 86 -11.75 5.61 -7.59
C SER A 86 -10.24 5.82 -7.51
N ARG A 87 -9.79 7.06 -7.25
CA ARG A 87 -8.37 7.34 -7.03
C ARG A 87 -7.82 6.59 -5.82
N LEU A 88 -8.55 6.59 -4.70
CA LEU A 88 -8.15 5.92 -3.46
C LEU A 88 -7.86 4.43 -3.71
N VAL A 89 -8.80 3.74 -4.35
CA VAL A 89 -8.77 2.31 -4.67
C VAL A 89 -7.63 2.00 -5.63
N ASN A 90 -7.56 2.74 -6.74
CA ASN A 90 -6.55 2.52 -7.78
C ASN A 90 -5.13 2.74 -7.24
N ASP A 91 -4.95 3.72 -6.35
CA ASP A 91 -3.65 3.97 -5.73
C ASP A 91 -3.26 2.83 -4.77
N VAL A 92 -4.19 2.29 -3.96
CA VAL A 92 -3.88 1.13 -3.06
C VAL A 92 -3.50 -0.10 -3.86
N CYS A 93 -4.22 -0.38 -4.94
CA CYS A 93 -3.90 -1.48 -5.82
C CYS A 93 -2.54 -1.26 -6.51
N GLY A 94 -2.24 -0.03 -6.93
CA GLY A 94 -0.95 0.33 -7.52
C GLY A 94 0.21 0.19 -6.53
N ASP A 95 0.04 0.66 -5.31
CA ASP A 95 1.06 0.56 -4.25
C ASP A 95 1.37 -0.89 -3.90
N LYS A 96 0.37 -1.80 -3.88
CA LYS A 96 0.60 -3.25 -3.74
C LYS A 96 1.45 -3.79 -4.89
N LEU A 97 1.16 -3.42 -6.15
CA LEU A 97 1.92 -3.91 -7.30
C LEU A 97 3.39 -3.49 -7.22
N ILE A 98 3.64 -2.23 -6.87
CA ILE A 98 5.00 -1.70 -6.69
C ILE A 98 5.71 -2.43 -5.56
N TYR A 99 5.02 -2.63 -4.42
CA TYR A 99 5.58 -3.34 -3.29
C TYR A 99 5.91 -4.82 -3.62
N ASN A 100 5.11 -5.49 -4.45
CA ASN A 100 5.44 -6.85 -4.92
C ASN A 100 6.75 -6.86 -5.72
N GLY A 101 6.97 -5.86 -6.57
CA GLY A 101 8.23 -5.70 -7.30
C GLY A 101 9.41 -5.49 -6.35
N PHE A 102 9.24 -4.62 -5.36
CA PHE A 102 10.24 -4.41 -4.32
C PHE A 102 10.54 -5.67 -3.49
N GLN A 103 9.52 -6.44 -3.12
CA GLN A 103 9.70 -7.72 -2.43
C GLN A 103 10.49 -8.72 -3.27
N HIS A 104 10.35 -8.70 -4.59
CA HIS A 104 11.19 -9.50 -5.48
C HIS A 104 12.65 -9.06 -5.42
N ALA A 105 12.92 -7.75 -5.49
CA ALA A 105 14.27 -7.18 -5.40
C ALA A 105 14.95 -7.46 -4.05
N MET A 106 14.20 -7.59 -2.96
CA MET A 106 14.72 -7.90 -1.63
C MET A 106 15.13 -9.38 -1.42
N ARG A 107 14.70 -10.31 -2.29
CA ARG A 107 14.94 -11.76 -2.09
C ARG A 107 16.40 -12.15 -1.78
N PRO A 108 17.43 -11.54 -2.41
CA PRO A 108 18.81 -11.85 -2.07
C PRO A 108 19.17 -11.53 -0.61
N LEU A 109 18.54 -10.51 -0.02
CA LEU A 109 18.80 -10.08 1.35
C LEU A 109 18.12 -10.97 2.41
N PHE A 110 17.07 -11.73 2.07
CA PHE A 110 16.39 -12.61 3.03
C PHE A 110 17.31 -13.71 3.56
N LYS A 111 18.25 -14.19 2.73
CA LYS A 111 19.30 -15.13 3.16
C LYS A 111 20.25 -14.55 4.20
N VAL A 112 20.32 -13.23 4.29
CA VAL A 112 21.21 -12.47 5.16
C VAL A 112 20.49 -11.99 6.41
N SER A 113 19.16 -11.84 6.34
CA SER A 113 18.33 -11.32 7.42
C SER A 113 16.93 -11.94 7.38
N GLU A 114 16.71 -12.90 8.28
CA GLU A 114 15.40 -13.50 8.54
C GLU A 114 14.39 -12.44 9.02
N SER A 115 14.84 -11.47 9.83
CA SER A 115 13.98 -10.38 10.31
C SER A 115 13.43 -9.51 9.18
N LEU A 116 14.22 -9.26 8.13
CA LEU A 116 13.73 -8.55 6.94
C LEU A 116 12.72 -9.40 6.17
N GLU A 117 12.93 -10.71 6.07
CA GLU A 117 11.99 -11.63 5.41
C GLU A 117 10.63 -11.64 6.12
N GLU A 118 10.62 -11.82 7.44
CA GLU A 118 9.40 -11.80 8.27
C GLU A 118 8.65 -10.47 8.12
N LEU A 119 9.38 -9.35 8.21
CA LEU A 119 8.82 -8.02 8.05
C LEU A 119 8.24 -7.83 6.63
N SER A 120 8.94 -8.32 5.61
CA SER A 120 8.48 -8.24 4.22
C SER A 120 7.19 -9.03 4.01
N ILE A 121 7.08 -10.21 4.61
CA ILE A 121 5.86 -11.04 4.58
C ILE A 121 4.72 -10.30 5.26
N ALA A 122 4.95 -9.74 6.45
CA ALA A 122 3.92 -8.99 7.19
C ALA A 122 3.39 -7.78 6.39
N ALA A 123 4.28 -7.01 5.77
CA ALA A 123 3.90 -5.89 4.90
C ALA A 123 3.14 -6.36 3.65
N GLY A 124 3.55 -7.46 3.02
CA GLY A 124 2.85 -8.06 1.88
C GLY A 124 1.43 -8.54 2.22
N LEU A 125 1.25 -9.13 3.41
CA LEU A 125 -0.07 -9.53 3.91
C LEU A 125 -0.98 -8.30 4.10
N LYS A 126 -0.46 -7.22 4.68
CA LYS A 126 -1.21 -5.96 4.83
C LYS A 126 -1.56 -5.34 3.48
N ALA A 127 -0.64 -5.35 2.52
CA ALA A 127 -0.90 -4.89 1.16
C ALA A 127 -2.04 -5.68 0.49
N GLY A 128 -2.04 -7.01 0.66
CA GLY A 128 -3.08 -7.89 0.15
C GLY A 128 -4.46 -7.66 0.80
N LEU A 129 -4.49 -7.40 2.11
CA LEU A 129 -5.73 -7.07 2.82
C LEU A 129 -6.28 -5.71 2.37
N ALA A 130 -5.43 -4.68 2.30
CA ALA A 130 -5.81 -3.35 1.82
C ALA A 130 -6.37 -3.42 0.39
N GLU A 131 -5.72 -4.13 -0.53
CA GLU A 131 -6.21 -4.32 -1.90
C GLU A 131 -7.56 -5.02 -1.95
N ARG A 132 -7.77 -6.06 -1.13
CA ARG A 132 -9.06 -6.75 -1.06
C ARG A 132 -10.16 -5.79 -0.62
N LYS A 133 -9.94 -5.03 0.45
CA LYS A 133 -10.88 -4.01 0.93
C LYS A 133 -11.13 -2.92 -0.11
N ALA A 134 -10.11 -2.55 -0.88
CA ALA A 134 -10.24 -1.58 -1.96
C ALA A 134 -11.18 -2.10 -3.06
N LYS A 135 -11.05 -3.37 -3.44
CA LYS A 135 -11.94 -4.02 -4.41
C LYS A 135 -13.36 -4.18 -3.89
N ASP A 136 -13.54 -4.53 -2.61
CA ASP A 136 -14.85 -4.60 -1.97
C ASP A 136 -15.55 -3.23 -2.02
N VAL A 137 -14.85 -2.16 -1.63
CA VAL A 137 -15.34 -0.77 -1.70
C VAL A 137 -15.71 -0.38 -3.11
N ALA A 138 -14.86 -0.70 -4.10
CA ALA A 138 -15.16 -0.43 -5.51
C ALA A 138 -16.44 -1.14 -5.97
N GLY A 139 -16.63 -2.40 -5.56
CA GLY A 139 -17.82 -3.18 -5.84
C GLY A 139 -19.11 -2.53 -5.30
N TYR A 140 -19.07 -2.01 -4.06
CA TYR A 140 -20.24 -1.35 -3.45
C TYR A 140 -20.71 -0.11 -4.21
N VAL A 141 -19.81 0.59 -4.91
CA VAL A 141 -20.13 1.84 -5.60
C VAL A 141 -20.08 1.75 -7.13
N GLY A 142 -19.84 0.55 -7.67
CA GLY A 142 -19.76 0.27 -9.11
C GLY A 142 -18.58 0.95 -9.79
N LEU A 143 -17.40 0.93 -9.16
CA LEU A 143 -16.17 1.49 -9.72
C LEU A 143 -15.32 0.41 -10.38
N GLU A 144 -14.70 0.77 -11.50
CA GLU A 144 -13.64 -0.04 -12.09
C GLU A 144 -12.33 0.15 -11.33
N VAL A 145 -11.58 -0.94 -11.18
CA VAL A 145 -10.26 -0.95 -10.56
C VAL A 145 -9.21 -1.01 -11.66
N GLN A 146 -8.47 0.09 -11.83
CA GLN A 146 -7.38 0.23 -12.78
C GLN A 146 -6.17 0.79 -12.01
N PRO A 147 -5.25 -0.09 -11.54
CA PRO A 147 -4.14 0.32 -10.69
C PRO A 147 -3.29 1.43 -11.35
N ASN A 148 -3.07 2.53 -10.63
CA ASN A 148 -2.13 3.56 -11.08
C ASN A 148 -0.73 3.10 -10.70
N ILE A 149 0.11 2.75 -11.67
CA ILE A 149 1.51 2.35 -11.44
C ILE A 149 2.38 3.60 -11.55
#